data_AF-S4T9W5-F1
#
_entry.id   AF-S4T9W5-F1
#
_cell.length_a   1.000
_cell.length_b   1.000
_cell.length_c   1.000
_cell.angle_alpha   90.00
_cell.angle_beta   90.00
_cell.angle_gamma   90.00
#
_symmetry.space_group_name_H-M   'P 1'
#
loop_
_entity.id
_entity.type
_entity.pdbx_description
1 polymer ?
#
loop_
_entity_poly.entity_id
_entity_poly.type
_entity_poly.pdbx_seq_one_letter_code
_entity_poly.pdbx_strand_id
1 'polypeptide(L)'
;YGYGGKLKLLERLAYINTIVYPFTSIPLLAYCTIPAVCLLTGKFIIPTLNNLASIWFLALFISIIATSVLELRWSGVSIQDLWRNEQFWVIGGVSAHLFAVFQGLLKVL
;
A
#
# COMPACT_ATOMS: atom_id res chain seq x y z
N TYR A 1 -3.77 24.44 -0.76
CA TYR A 1 -5.07 25.04 -1.14
C TYR A 1 -6.05 24.94 0.02
N GLY A 2 -6.94 25.93 0.21
CA GLY A 2 -8.01 25.87 1.21
C GLY A 2 -7.57 25.92 2.67
N TYR A 3 -6.58 26.73 3.05
CA TYR A 3 -6.09 26.87 4.44
C TYR A 3 -6.87 27.92 5.28
N GLY A 4 -7.96 28.48 4.77
CA GLY A 4 -8.78 29.52 5.42
C GLY A 4 -9.69 29.05 6.57
N GLY A 5 -9.32 28.00 7.31
CA GLY A 5 -9.95 27.67 8.61
C GLY A 5 -11.31 26.95 8.61
N LYS A 6 -11.85 26.53 7.46
CA LYS A 6 -13.17 25.85 7.38
C LYS A 6 -13.12 24.32 7.24
N LEU A 7 -11.93 23.73 7.16
CA LEU A 7 -11.75 22.30 6.91
C LEU A 7 -11.05 21.62 8.09
N LYS A 8 -11.61 20.50 8.55
CA LYS A 8 -11.00 19.71 9.64
C LYS A 8 -9.67 19.10 9.17
N LEU A 9 -8.72 18.93 10.09
CA LEU A 9 -7.41 18.36 9.75
C LEU A 9 -7.52 16.91 9.25
N LEU A 10 -8.32 16.06 9.93
CA LEU A 10 -8.52 14.66 9.53
C LEU A 10 -9.20 14.55 8.15
N GLU A 11 -10.14 15.44 7.86
CA GLU A 11 -10.79 15.53 6.56
C GLU A 11 -9.79 15.92 5.46
N ARG A 12 -8.90 16.86 5.74
CA ARG A 12 -7.79 17.20 4.84
C ARG A 12 -6.87 16.00 4.58
N LEU A 13 -6.55 15.22 5.62
CA LEU A 13 -5.73 14.02 5.46
C LEU A 13 -6.43 12.96 4.59
N ALA A 14 -7.73 12.76 4.77
CA ALA A 14 -8.52 11.87 3.92
C ALA A 14 -8.55 12.32 2.45
N TYR A 15 -8.66 13.63 2.19
CA TYR A 15 -8.55 14.18 0.83
C TYR A 15 -7.17 14.00 0.23
N ILE A 16 -6.11 14.26 1.00
CA ILE A 16 -4.75 14.02 0.54
C ILE A 16 -4.59 12.56 0.15
N ASN A 17 -4.98 11.63 1.03
CA ASN A 17 -4.93 10.19 0.75
C ASN A 17 -5.63 9.84 -0.57
N THR A 18 -6.85 10.35 -0.78
CA THR A 18 -7.63 10.08 -1.99
C THR A 18 -6.97 10.64 -3.26
N ILE A 19 -6.40 11.85 -3.19
CA ILE A 19 -5.77 12.51 -4.35
C ILE A 19 -4.44 11.84 -4.71
N VAL A 20 -3.61 11.52 -3.72
CA VAL A 20 -2.26 10.98 -3.97
C VAL A 20 -2.26 9.46 -4.12
N TYR A 21 -3.38 8.79 -3.87
CA TYR A 21 -3.49 7.33 -3.91
C TYR A 21 -2.89 6.68 -5.17
N PRO A 22 -3.11 7.18 -6.39
CA PRO A 22 -2.53 6.56 -7.59
C PRO A 22 -1.00 6.58 -7.62
N PHE A 23 -0.34 7.54 -6.95
CA PHE A 23 1.13 7.58 -6.90
C PHE A 23 1.74 6.41 -6.13
N THR A 24 0.96 5.73 -5.28
CA THR A 24 1.41 4.50 -4.60
C THR A 24 1.72 3.36 -5.57
N SER A 25 1.25 3.44 -6.82
CA SER A 25 1.54 2.48 -7.89
C SER A 25 3.03 2.33 -8.21
N ILE A 26 3.79 3.42 -8.17
CA ILE A 26 5.23 3.41 -8.50
C ILE A 26 6.02 2.55 -7.51
N PRO A 27 5.98 2.81 -6.19
CA PRO A 27 6.66 1.96 -5.23
C PRO A 27 6.06 0.55 -5.16
N LEU A 28 4.76 0.38 -5.40
CA LEU A 28 4.13 -0.94 -5.44
C LEU A 28 4.68 -1.80 -6.57
N LEU A 29 4.82 -1.26 -7.78
CA LEU A 29 5.42 -1.98 -8.91
C LEU A 29 6.86 -2.40 -8.58
N ALA A 30 7.67 -1.47 -8.06
CA ALA A 30 9.02 -1.78 -7.62
C ALA A 30 9.02 -2.93 -6.59
N TYR A 31 8.17 -2.85 -5.57
CA TYR A 31 8.03 -3.87 -4.54
C TYR A 31 7.65 -5.24 -5.11
N CYS A 32 6.69 -5.33 -6.03
CA CYS A 32 6.27 -6.58 -6.66
C CYS A 32 7.37 -7.20 -7.56
N THR A 33 8.29 -6.41 -8.12
CA THR A 33 9.39 -6.91 -8.98
C THR A 33 10.62 -7.37 -8.20
N ILE A 34 10.83 -6.85 -6.98
CA ILE A 34 12.00 -7.18 -6.15
C ILE A 34 12.20 -8.70 -5.97
N PRO A 35 11.18 -9.51 -5.61
CA PRO A 35 11.37 -10.95 -5.42
C PRO A 35 11.88 -11.67 -6.66
N ALA A 36 11.39 -11.30 -7.84
CA ALA A 36 11.83 -11.90 -9.11
C ALA A 36 13.29 -11.55 -9.42
N VAL A 37 13.69 -10.29 -9.19
CA VAL A 37 15.08 -9.84 -9.37
C VAL A 37 16.01 -10.55 -8.38
N CYS A 38 15.63 -10.65 -7.10
CA CYS A 38 16.39 -11.37 -6.09
C CYS A 38 16.59 -12.85 -6.47
N LEU A 39 15.53 -13.51 -6.95
CA LEU A 39 15.57 -14.92 -7.33
C LEU A 39 16.48 -15.17 -8.54
N LEU A 40 16.42 -14.31 -9.57
CA LEU A 40 17.20 -14.47 -10.80
C LEU A 40 18.67 -14.06 -10.64
N THR A 41 18.95 -13.06 -9.81
CA THR A 41 20.32 -12.55 -9.60
C THR A 41 21.05 -13.24 -8.44
N GLY A 42 20.32 -13.96 -7.58
CA GLY A 42 20.85 -14.55 -6.35
C GLY A 42 21.26 -13.53 -5.28
N LYS A 43 21.01 -12.23 -5.51
CA LYS A 43 21.37 -11.15 -4.59
C LYS A 43 20.17 -10.78 -3.74
N PHE A 44 20.15 -11.26 -2.49
CA PHE A 44 19.14 -10.86 -1.52
C PHE A 44 19.42 -9.44 -1.01
N ILE A 45 18.38 -8.59 -1.05
CA ILE A 45 18.44 -7.20 -0.57
C ILE A 45 18.39 -7.16 0.97
N ILE A 46 17.68 -8.12 1.58
CA ILE A 46 17.52 -8.19 3.03
C ILE A 46 18.62 -9.10 3.60
N PRO A 47 19.47 -8.61 4.53
CA PRO A 47 20.44 -9.46 5.21
C PRO A 47 19.72 -10.48 6.10
N THR A 48 20.40 -11.57 6.47
CA THR A 48 19.86 -12.54 7.44
C THR A 48 19.38 -11.83 8.70
N LEU A 49 18.11 -12.00 9.04
CA LEU A 49 17.49 -11.35 10.19
C LEU A 49 18.15 -11.84 11.49
N ASN A 50 18.59 -10.91 12.33
CA ASN A 50 18.99 -11.24 13.70
C ASN A 50 17.74 -11.49 14.56
N ASN A 51 17.93 -12.08 15.75
CA ASN A 51 16.81 -12.45 16.64
C ASN A 51 15.86 -11.28 16.92
N LEU A 52 16.39 -10.07 17.11
CA LEU A 52 15.58 -8.88 17.36
C LEU A 52 14.76 -8.46 16.14
N ALA A 53 15.38 -8.44 14.95
CA ALA A 53 14.70 -8.09 13.69
C ALA A 53 13.60 -9.10 13.36
N SER A 54 13.84 -10.39 13.62
CA SER A 54 12.82 -11.44 13.46
C SER A 54 11.61 -11.23 14.38
N ILE A 55 11.83 -10.80 15.63
CA ILE A 55 10.73 -10.47 16.55
C ILE A 55 9.93 -9.29 16.03
N TRP A 56 10.58 -8.21 15.57
CA TRP A 56 9.90 -7.04 15.00
C TRP A 56 9.10 -7.39 13.74
N PHE A 57 9.68 -8.22 12.86
CA PHE A 57 9.01 -8.70 11.67
C PHE A 57 7.75 -9.50 12.03
N LEU A 58 7.85 -10.45 12.96
CA LEU A 58 6.71 -11.24 13.42
C LEU A 58 5.64 -10.35 14.08
N ALA A 59 6.04 -9.41 14.94
CA ALA A 59 5.13 -8.50 15.61
C ALA A 59 4.33 -7.64 14.62
N LEU A 60 4.95 -7.21 13.52
CA LEU A 60 4.29 -6.48 12.44
C LEU A 60 3.22 -7.32 11.74
N PHE A 61 3.51 -8.59 11.40
CA PHE A 61 2.51 -9.45 10.77
C PHE A 61 1.35 -9.76 11.70
N ILE A 62 1.62 -10.02 12.98
CA ILE A 62 0.57 -10.25 13.98
C ILE A 62 -0.30 -9.01 14.14
N SER A 63 0.29 -7.81 14.19
CA SER A 63 -0.48 -6.58 14.35
C SER A 63 -1.39 -6.31 13.15
N ILE A 64 -0.90 -6.50 11.92
CA ILE A 64 -1.71 -6.36 10.69
C ILE A 64 -2.90 -7.32 10.73
N ILE A 65 -2.66 -8.61 10.98
CA ILE A 65 -3.74 -9.62 11.03
C ILE A 65 -4.76 -9.30 12.14
N ALA A 66 -4.28 -8.95 13.33
CA ALA A 66 -5.15 -8.63 14.46
C ALA A 66 -6.03 -7.39 14.17
N THR A 67 -5.45 -6.35 13.59
CA THR A 67 -6.20 -5.14 13.20
C THR A 67 -7.23 -5.45 12.10
N SER A 68 -6.88 -6.23 11.08
CA SER A 68 -7.85 -6.62 10.04
C SER A 68 -9.00 -7.46 10.60
N VAL A 69 -8.74 -8.41 11.49
CA VAL A 69 -9.81 -9.19 12.14
C VAL A 69 -10.71 -8.28 12.96
N LEU A 70 -10.14 -7.35 13.70
CA LEU A 70 -10.88 -6.41 14.54
C LEU A 70 -11.78 -5.49 13.70
N GLU A 71 -11.26 -4.98 12.58
CA GLU A 71 -12.01 -4.17 11.61
C GLU A 71 -13.17 -4.95 10.98
N LEU A 72 -12.94 -6.20 10.55
CA LEU A 72 -13.99 -7.07 10.00
C LEU A 72 -15.10 -7.33 11.01
N ARG A 73 -14.76 -7.49 12.30
CA ARG A 73 -15.74 -7.77 13.36
C ARG A 73 -16.72 -6.62 13.59
N TRP A 74 -16.25 -5.37 13.53
CA TRP A 74 -17.13 -4.21 13.71
C TRP A 74 -17.80 -3.74 12.42
N SER A 75 -17.18 -3.95 11.26
CA SER A 75 -17.74 -3.55 9.96
C SER A 75 -18.78 -4.54 9.42
N GLY A 76 -18.77 -5.79 9.86
CA GLY A 76 -19.65 -6.84 9.34
C GLY A 76 -19.31 -7.30 7.93
N VAL A 77 -18.15 -6.88 7.39
CA VAL A 77 -17.65 -7.27 6.06
C VAL A 77 -17.10 -8.70 6.12
N SER A 78 -17.27 -9.46 5.04
CA SER A 78 -16.72 -10.83 4.96
C SER A 78 -15.20 -10.81 4.72
N ILE A 79 -14.50 -11.83 5.20
CA ILE A 79 -13.05 -11.97 4.95
C ILE A 79 -12.74 -12.10 3.45
N GLN A 80 -13.64 -12.75 2.70
CA GLN A 80 -13.50 -12.90 1.25
C GLN A 80 -13.59 -11.54 0.53
N ASP A 81 -14.46 -10.64 0.99
CA ASP A 81 -14.59 -9.31 0.39
C ASP A 81 -13.35 -8.46 0.65
N LEU A 82 -12.81 -8.49 1.87
CA LEU A 82 -11.55 -7.80 2.20
C LEU A 82 -10.40 -8.34 1.35
N TRP A 83 -10.24 -9.67 1.28
CA TRP A 83 -9.18 -10.27 0.48
C TRP A 83 -9.30 -9.94 -1.02
N ARG A 84 -10.52 -10.02 -1.56
CA ARG A 84 -10.81 -9.64 -2.94
C ARG A 84 -10.49 -8.17 -3.19
N ASN A 85 -10.82 -7.28 -2.25
CA ASN A 85 -10.51 -5.86 -2.35
C ASN A 85 -9.00 -5.61 -2.40
N GLU A 86 -8.21 -6.24 -1.53
CA GLU A 86 -6.75 -6.11 -1.54
C GLU A 86 -6.14 -6.64 -2.85
N GLN A 87 -6.66 -7.74 -3.39
CA GLN A 87 -6.23 -8.26 -4.70
C GLN A 87 -6.54 -7.25 -5.82
N PHE A 88 -7.75 -6.69 -5.86
CA PHE A 88 -8.11 -5.66 -6.84
C PHE A 88 -7.28 -4.40 -6.69
N TRP A 89 -6.95 -4.01 -5.46
CA TRP A 89 -6.06 -2.88 -5.19
C TRP A 89 -4.69 -3.10 -5.82
N VAL A 90 -4.07 -4.27 -5.61
CA VAL A 90 -2.77 -4.59 -6.22
C VAL A 90 -2.87 -4.58 -7.75
N ILE A 91 -3.90 -5.21 -8.32
CA ILE A 91 -4.13 -5.23 -9.78
C ILE A 91 -4.25 -3.80 -10.33
N GLY A 92 -5.07 -2.96 -9.71
CA GLY A 92 -5.25 -1.56 -10.11
C GLY A 92 -3.95 -0.75 -9.96
N GLY A 93 -3.19 -1.00 -8.89
CA GLY A 93 -1.90 -0.38 -8.63
C GLY A 93 -0.85 -0.70 -9.69
N VAL A 94 -0.67 -1.96 -10.06
CA VAL A 94 0.34 -2.37 -11.06
C VAL A 94 -0.08 -2.09 -12.51
N SER A 95 -1.34 -1.68 -12.75
CA SER A 95 -1.87 -1.40 -14.09
C SER A 95 -2.46 0.01 -14.19
N ALA A 96 -3.75 0.17 -13.93
CA ALA A 96 -4.51 1.40 -14.17
C ALA A 96 -3.90 2.64 -13.52
N HIS A 97 -3.52 2.56 -12.24
CA HIS A 97 -2.94 3.69 -11.52
C HIS A 97 -1.58 4.09 -12.09
N LEU A 98 -0.74 3.12 -12.44
CA LEU A 98 0.58 3.37 -13.01
C LEU A 98 0.48 4.14 -14.33
N PHE A 99 -0.37 3.67 -15.26
CA PHE A 99 -0.58 4.33 -16.54
C PHE A 99 -1.22 5.71 -16.39
N ALA A 100 -2.18 5.87 -15.47
CA ALA A 100 -2.80 7.15 -15.18
C ALA A 100 -1.78 8.18 -14.65
N VAL A 101 -0.86 7.76 -13.79
CA VAL A 101 0.22 8.62 -13.28
C VAL A 101 1.15 9.06 -14.40
N PHE A 102 1.61 8.14 -15.25
CA PHE A 102 2.46 8.50 -16.40
C PHE A 102 1.76 9.46 -17.35
N GLN A 103 0.49 9.20 -17.68
CA GLN A 103 -0.30 10.09 -18.53
C GLN A 103 -0.48 11.48 -17.90
N GLY A 104 -0.75 11.54 -16.59
CA GLY A 104 -0.87 12.79 -15.85
C GLY A 104 0.41 13.61 -15.89
N LEU A 105 1.57 12.99 -15.70
CA LEU A 105 2.87 13.65 -15.78
C LEU A 105 3.16 14.18 -17.20
N LEU A 106 2.90 13.37 -18.22
CA LEU A 106 3.10 13.77 -19.62
C LEU A 106 2.20 14.94 -20.06
N LYS A 107 1.02 15.10 -19.45
CA LYS A 107 0.10 16.21 -19.74
C LYS A 107 0.50 17.52 -19.06
N VAL A 108 1.26 17.44 -17.97
CA VAL A 108 1.71 18.62 -17.21
C VAL A 108 3.00 19.21 -17.80
N LEU A 109 3.79 18.39 -18.49
CA LEU A 109 4.94 18.80 -19.30
C LEU A 109 4.49 19.45 -20.61
#